data_AF-A0A9X3N6S8-F1
#
_entry.id   AF-A0A9X3N6S8-F1
#
_cell.length_a   1.000
_cell.length_b   1.000
_cell.length_c   1.000
_cell.angle_alpha   90.00
_cell.angle_beta   90.00
_cell.angle_gamma   90.00
#
_symmetry.space_group_name_H-M   'P 1'
#
loop_
_entity.id
_entity.type
_entity.pdbx_description
1 polymer ?
#
loop_
_entity_poly.entity_id
_entity_poly.type
_entity_poly.pdbx_seq_one_letter_code
_entity_poly.pdbx_strand_id
1 'polypeptide(L)' 'MNRRPRLELHGSSTSPEEAAAVMAAIEQFLRDTAPAVASEPPPPNPWVAAARLEGVERFPSREAWMG' A
#
# COMPACT_ATOMS: atom_id res chain seq x y z
N MET A 1 20.05 20.29 -28.07
CA MET A 1 21.09 19.27 -27.79
C MET A 1 20.64 18.38 -26.65
N ASN A 2 20.30 17.11 -26.93
CA ASN A 2 19.85 16.15 -25.92
C ASN A 2 21.04 15.29 -25.46
N ARG A 3 21.55 15.49 -24.24
CA ARG A 3 22.65 14.69 -23.66
C ARG A 3 22.07 13.51 -22.86
N ARG A 4 21.42 12.56 -23.53
CA ARG A 4 21.04 11.31 -22.86
C ARG A 4 22.29 10.43 -22.72
N PRO A 5 22.65 10.01 -21.49
CA PRO A 5 23.76 9.08 -21.31
C PRO A 5 23.41 7.75 -21.97
N ARG A 6 24.37 7.21 -22.75
CA ARG A 6 24.26 5.88 -23.35
C ARG A 6 24.61 4.86 -22.26
N LEU A 7 23.62 4.11 -21.82
CA LEU A 7 23.80 3.04 -20.84
C LEU A 7 24.03 1.74 -21.60
N GLU A 8 25.19 1.12 -21.41
CA GLU A 8 25.49 -0.22 -21.92
C GLU A 8 25.44 -1.21 -20.75
N LEU A 9 24.59 -2.22 -20.88
CA LEU A 9 24.48 -3.32 -19.91
C LEU A 9 25.57 -4.34 -20.24
N HIS A 10 26.62 -4.35 -19.42
CA HIS A 10 27.68 -5.35 -19.51
C HIS A 10 27.38 -6.51 -18.53
N GLY A 11 26.90 -7.62 -19.08
CA GLY A 11 26.65 -8.86 -18.34
C GLY A 11 26.03 -9.92 -19.26
N SER A 12 26.41 -11.19 -19.08
CA SER A 12 25.69 -12.32 -19.68
C SER A 12 24.28 -12.39 -19.09
N SER A 13 23.29 -12.74 -19.90
CA SER A 13 21.97 -13.12 -19.39
C SER A 13 22.15 -14.13 -18.26
N THR A 14 21.69 -13.78 -17.05
CA THR A 14 21.72 -14.63 -15.86
C THR A 14 21.29 -16.05 -16.21
N SER A 15 22.02 -17.04 -15.70
CA SER A 15 21.64 -18.44 -15.95
C SER A 15 20.26 -18.73 -15.31
N PRO A 16 19.50 -19.72 -15.79
CA PRO A 16 18.22 -20.09 -15.18
C PRO A 16 18.35 -20.39 -13.67
N GLU A 17 19.48 -20.98 -13.26
CA GLU A 17 19.78 -21.34 -11.87
C GLU A 17 20.04 -20.09 -11.02
N GLU A 18 20.80 -19.13 -11.53
CA GLU A 18 21.04 -17.86 -10.84
C GLU A 18 19.74 -17.07 -10.68
N ALA A 19 18.89 -17.04 -11.72
CA ALA A 19 17.58 -16.39 -11.64
C ALA A 19 16.69 -17.06 -10.57
N ALA A 20 16.68 -18.39 -10.52
CA ALA A 20 15.97 -19.15 -9.50
C ALA A 20 16.51 -18.87 -8.09
N ALA A 21 17.83 -18.78 -7.92
CA ALA A 21 18.46 -18.46 -6.65
C ALA A 21 18.07 -17.06 -6.14
N VAL A 22 18.04 -16.07 -7.04
CA VAL A 22 17.60 -14.71 -6.70
C VAL A 22 16.12 -14.70 -6.29
N MET A 23 15.25 -15.38 -7.03
CA MET A 23 13.82 -15.45 -6.70
C MET A 23 13.58 -16.15 -5.36
N ALA A 24 14.28 -17.25 -5.08
CA ALA A 24 14.20 -17.95 -3.80
C ALA A 24 14.66 -17.05 -2.64
N ALA A 25 15.74 -16.27 -2.83
CA ALA A 25 16.20 -15.32 -1.83
C ALA A 25 15.19 -14.19 -1.56
N ILE A 26 14.54 -13.69 -2.61
CA ILE A 26 13.48 -12.68 -2.47
C ILE A 26 12.28 -13.25 -1.71
N GLU A 27 11.81 -14.45 -2.06
CA GLU A 27 10.69 -15.10 -1.36
C GLU A 27 11.00 -15.35 0.11
N GLN A 28 12.22 -15.81 0.42
CA GLN A 28 12.66 -16.03 1.78
C GLN A 28 12.73 -14.72 2.57
N PHE A 29 13.31 -13.67 1.98
CA PHE A 29 13.34 -12.34 2.58
C PHE A 29 11.93 -11.84 2.90
N LEU A 30 11.01 -11.91 1.94
CA LEU A 30 9.61 -11.48 2.14
C LEU A 30 8.92 -12.26 3.25
N ARG A 31 9.22 -13.56 3.40
CA ARG A 31 8.70 -14.39 4.49
C ARG A 31 9.28 -13.97 5.85
N ASP A 32 10.58 -13.72 5.90
CA ASP A 32 11.30 -13.38 7.14
C ASP A 32 11.02 -11.96 7.61
N THR A 33 10.76 -11.04 6.69
CA THR A 33 10.49 -9.63 6.99
C THR A 33 9.01 -9.25 6.89
N ALA A 34 8.11 -10.24 6.77
CA ALA A 34 6.68 -9.96 6.75
C ALA A 34 6.29 -9.23 8.06
N PRO A 35 5.62 -8.06 7.99
CA PRO A 35 5.13 -7.42 9.20
C PRO A 35 4.14 -8.35 9.89
N ALA A 36 4.14 -8.33 11.22
CA ALA A 36 3.15 -9.08 11.99
C ALA A 36 1.74 -8.74 11.49
N VAL A 37 0.88 -9.76 11.33
CA VAL A 37 -0.50 -9.55 10.92
C VAL A 37 -1.16 -8.62 11.93
N ALA A 38 -1.60 -7.45 11.47
CA ALA A 38 -2.27 -6.49 12.33
C ALA A 38 -3.52 -7.14 12.93
N SER A 39 -3.72 -6.97 14.23
CA SER A 39 -4.96 -7.38 14.88
C SER A 39 -6.15 -6.66 14.23
N GLU A 40 -7.29 -7.34 14.17
CA GLU A 40 -8.52 -6.74 13.67
C GLU A 40 -8.82 -5.46 14.47
N PRO A 41 -9.10 -4.32 13.81
CA PRO A 41 -9.45 -3.11 14.53
C PRO A 41 -10.72 -3.36 15.34
N PRO A 42 -10.84 -2.76 16.55
CA PRO A 42 -12.05 -2.87 17.32
C PRO A 42 -13.26 -2.36 16.51
N PRO A 43 -14.45 -2.95 16.71
CA PRO A 43 -15.64 -2.51 16.02
C PRO A 43 -15.90 -1.02 16.33
N PRO A 44 -16.44 -0.25 15.35
CA PRO A 44 -16.76 1.15 15.57
C PRO A 44 -17.79 1.29 16.70
N ASN A 45 -17.72 2.39 17.45
CA ASN A 45 -18.73 2.74 18.44
C ASN A 45 -20.14 2.67 17.78
N PRO A 46 -21.12 1.98 18.38
CA PRO A 46 -22.47 1.86 17.83
C PRO A 46 -23.10 3.20 17.42
N TRP A 47 -22.86 4.27 18.18
CA TRP A 47 -23.36 5.61 17.87
C TRP A 47 -22.67 6.24 16.65
N VAL A 48 -21.39 5.95 16.44
CA VAL A 48 -20.66 6.39 15.24
C VAL A 48 -21.14 5.61 14.01
N ALA A 49 -21.43 4.32 14.17
CA ALA A 49 -22.02 3.51 13.11
C ALA A 49 -23.41 4.03 12.73
N ALA A 50 -24.27 4.30 13.73
CA ALA A 50 -25.58 4.91 13.53
C ALA A 50 -25.48 6.27 12.82
N ALA A 51 -24.61 7.17 13.29
CA ALA A 51 -24.41 8.50 12.67
C ALA A 51 -24.02 8.40 11.18
N ARG A 52 -23.20 7.41 10.79
CA ARG A 52 -22.85 7.16 9.38
C ARG A 52 -24.03 6.63 8.58
N LEU A 53 -24.81 5.71 9.14
CA LEU A 53 -25.99 5.14 8.48
C LEU A 53 -27.10 6.18 8.31
N GLU A 54 -27.23 7.09 9.27
CA GLU A 54 -28.25 8.15 9.31
C GLU A 54 -27.80 9.44 8.60
N GLY A 55 -26.58 9.48 8.04
CA GLY A 55 -26.07 10.64 7.29
C GLY A 55 -25.82 11.89 8.13
N VAL A 56 -25.54 11.72 9.44
CA VAL A 56 -25.35 12.84 10.38
C VAL A 56 -23.96 13.44 10.21
N GLU A 57 -23.88 14.65 9.64
CA GLU A 57 -22.64 15.41 9.53
C GLU A 57 -22.23 16.01 10.89
N ARG A 58 -20.93 16.00 11.20
CA ARG A 58 -20.38 16.58 12.45
C ARG A 58 -20.52 18.11 12.50
N PHE A 59 -20.61 18.75 11.34
CA PHE A 59 -20.87 20.18 11.20
C PHE A 59 -21.99 20.34 10.17
N PRO A 60 -23.08 21.06 10.46
CA PRO A 60 -24.04 21.40 9.42
C PRO A 60 -23.30 22.17 8.32
N SER A 61 -23.52 21.81 7.07
CA SER A 61 -22.97 22.57 5.94
C SER A 61 -23.26 24.06 6.14
N ARG A 62 -22.29 24.93 5.80
CA ARG A 62 -22.41 26.39 5.96
C ARG A 62 -23.67 26.98 5.30
N GLU A 63 -24.27 26.23 4.39
CA GLU A 63 -25.50 26.55 3.66
C GLU A 63 -26.76 26.45 4.54
N ALA A 64 -26.73 25.64 5.61
CA ALA A 64 -27.86 25.49 6.53
C ALA A 64 -28.14 26.73 7.40
N TRP A 65 -27.23 27.70 7.45
CA TRP A 65 -27.34 28.95 8.24
C TRP A 65 -27.56 30.20 7.38
N MET A 66 -27.76 30.05 6.06
CA MET A 66 -28.09 31.15 5.13
C MET A 66 -29.46 30.92 4.47
N GLY A 67 -30.45 30.52 5.28
CA GLY A 67 -31.86 30.43 4.92
C GLY A 67 -32.73 31.11 5.97
#